data_AF-A0A6C1QHC5-F1
#
_entry.id   AF-A0A6C1QHC5-F1
#
_cell.length_a   1.000
_cell.length_b   1.000
_cell.length_c   1.000
_cell.angle_alpha   90.00
_cell.angle_beta   90.00
_cell.angle_gamma   90.00
#
_symmetry.space_group_name_H-M   'P 1'
#
loop_
_entity.id
_entity.type
_entity.pdbx_description
1 polymer ?
#
loop_
_entity_poly.entity_id
_entity_poly.type
_entity_poly.pdbx_seq_one_letter_code
_entity_poly.pdbx_strand_id
1 'polypeptide(L)' 'ETAQYIFDKYGKFPGIRSTVMMPGFVQAHHIDTDFYDKFYKEGAYLNSHAQHMDNWHTE' A
#
# COMPACT_ATOMS: atom_id res chain seq x y z
N GLU A 1 -29.62 -19.71 -12.76
CA GLU A 1 -28.72 -20.88 -12.97
C GLU A 1 -27.25 -20.55 -12.72
N THR A 2 -26.66 -19.54 -13.37
CA THR A 2 -25.22 -19.19 -13.19
C THR A 2 -24.82 -18.87 -11.74
N ALA A 3 -25.61 -18.07 -11.01
CA ALA A 3 -25.29 -17.72 -9.62
C ALA A 3 -25.35 -18.94 -8.68
N GLN A 4 -26.38 -19.78 -8.83
CA GLN A 4 -26.53 -21.00 -8.03
C GLN A 4 -25.37 -21.98 -8.29
N TYR A 5 -24.98 -22.17 -9.56
CA TYR A 5 -23.80 -22.97 -9.91
C TYR A 5 -22.52 -22.47 -9.22
N ILE A 6 -22.29 -21.16 -9.20
CA ILE A 6 -21.11 -20.57 -8.56
C ILE A 6 -21.14 -20.82 -7.05
N PHE A 7 -22.30 -20.66 -6.40
CA PHE A 7 -22.44 -20.92 -4.97
C PHE A 7 -22.26 -22.40 -4.63
N ASP A 8 -22.93 -23.30 -5.35
CA ASP A 8 -22.85 -24.75 -5.10
C ASP A 8 -21.43 -25.28 -5.33
N LYS A 9 -20.72 -24.75 -6.34
CA LYS A 9 -19.35 -25.18 -6.67
C LYS A 9 -18.28 -24.60 -5.75
N TYR A 10 -18.40 -23.33 -5.37
CA TYR A 10 -17.31 -22.60 -4.69
C TYR A 10 -17.65 -22.15 -3.27
N GLY A 11 -18.91 -22.27 -2.83
CA GLY A 11 -19.39 -21.88 -1.50
C GLY A 11 -19.36 -20.38 -1.20
N LYS A 12 -18.98 -19.54 -2.17
CA LYS A 12 -18.80 -18.09 -2.01
C LYS A 12 -18.85 -17.36 -3.35
N PHE A 13 -19.00 -16.04 -3.27
CA PHE A 13 -18.81 -15.12 -4.39
C PHE A 13 -17.64 -14.18 -4.12
N PRO A 14 -16.84 -13.80 -5.14
CA PRO A 14 -16.71 -14.47 -6.45
C PRO A 14 -16.06 -15.84 -6.27
N GLY A 15 -16.50 -16.85 -7.03
CA GLY A 15 -16.07 -18.24 -6.81
C GLY A 15 -14.55 -18.48 -6.85
N ILE A 16 -13.81 -17.69 -7.63
CA ILE A 16 -12.36 -17.86 -7.85
C ILE A 16 -11.49 -16.79 -7.16
N ARG A 17 -12.07 -15.84 -6.42
CA ARG A 17 -11.34 -14.77 -5.74
C ARG A 17 -11.67 -14.76 -4.25
N SER A 18 -10.96 -13.95 -3.47
CA SER A 18 -11.38 -13.64 -2.11
C SER A 18 -12.71 -12.85 -2.17
N THR A 19 -13.64 -13.18 -1.26
CA THR A 19 -14.93 -12.48 -1.15
C THR A 19 -14.76 -11.01 -0.82
N VAL A 20 -13.74 -10.69 -0.03
CA VAL A 20 -13.22 -9.32 0.10
C VAL A 20 -11.93 -9.25 -0.71
N MET A 21 -11.96 -8.53 -1.82
CA MET A 21 -10.78 -8.22 -2.62
C MET A 21 -10.48 -6.74 -2.46
N MET A 22 -9.24 -6.41 -2.11
CA MET A 22 -8.74 -5.04 -2.12
C MET A 22 -7.70 -4.95 -3.24
N PRO A 23 -8.12 -4.73 -4.50
CA PRO A 23 -7.21 -4.78 -5.65
C PRO A 23 -6.20 -3.63 -5.66
N GLY A 24 -6.51 -2.53 -4.97
CA GLY A 24 -5.60 -1.42 -4.74
C GLY A 24 -5.41 -1.23 -3.24
N PHE A 25 -4.18 -1.38 -2.78
CA PHE A 25 -3.76 -0.99 -1.44
C PHE A 25 -2.61 0.00 -1.59
N VAL A 26 -2.79 1.20 -1.05
CA VAL A 26 -1.76 2.23 -1.01
C VAL A 26 -1.60 2.64 0.44
N GLN A 27 -0.36 2.62 0.92
CA GLN A 27 0.01 3.05 2.25
C GLN A 27 0.95 4.24 2.12
N ALA A 28 0.50 5.40 2.59
CA ALA A 28 1.36 6.56 2.79
C ALA A 28 1.96 6.50 4.21
N HIS A 29 3.26 6.66 4.33
CA HIS A 29 3.96 6.75 5.61
C HIS A 29 5.15 7.69 5.48
N HIS A 30 5.62 8.24 6.60
CA HIS A 30 6.86 8.99 6.62
C HIS A 30 8.04 8.03 6.55
N ILE A 31 8.95 8.30 5.62
CA ILE A 31 10.21 7.59 5.54
C ILE A 31 11.16 8.07 6.65
N ASP A 32 11.90 7.14 7.24
CA ASP A 32 12.96 7.43 8.21
C ASP A 32 14.24 7.82 7.47
N THR A 33 14.44 9.12 7.22
CA THR A 33 15.59 9.62 6.45
C THR A 33 16.92 9.32 7.13
N ASP A 34 16.98 9.32 8.47
CA ASP A 34 18.21 9.10 9.24
C ASP A 34 18.77 7.69 9.01
N PHE A 35 17.90 6.69 8.86
CA PHE A 35 18.30 5.33 8.50
C PHE A 35 18.97 5.28 7.13
N TYR A 36 18.40 5.96 6.13
CA TYR A 36 18.96 5.95 4.78
C TYR A 36 20.26 6.73 4.70
N ASP A 37 20.37 7.85 5.40
CA ASP A 37 21.60 8.65 5.46
C ASP A 37 22.76 7.85 6.07
N LYS A 38 22.45 6.96 7.02
CA LYS A 38 23.47 6.14 7.69
C LYS A 38 23.93 4.94 6.85
N PHE A 39 23.04 4.31 6.08
CA PHE A 39 23.30 3.00 5.49
C PHE A 39 23.28 2.98 3.95
N TYR A 40 22.84 4.05 3.29
CA TYR A 40 22.69 4.11 1.83
C TYR A 40 23.51 5.26 1.23
N LYS A 41 23.58 5.27 -0.11
CA LYS A 41 24.23 6.32 -0.89
C LYS A 41 23.24 7.46 -1.16
N GLU A 42 23.79 8.61 -1.54
CA GLU A 42 23.02 9.75 -2.04
C GLU A 42 22.02 9.32 -3.12
N GLY A 43 20.79 9.86 -3.05
CA GLY A 43 19.69 9.53 -3.95
C GLY A 43 18.81 8.35 -3.48
N ALA A 44 19.04 7.82 -2.27
CA ALA A 44 18.20 6.75 -1.69
C ALA A 44 16.74 7.18 -1.41
N TYR A 45 16.49 8.49 -1.30
CA TYR A 45 15.17 9.08 -1.22
C TYR A 45 15.13 10.43 -1.95
N LEU A 46 13.93 10.89 -2.31
CA LEU A 46 13.75 12.18 -2.99
C LEU A 46 13.86 13.36 -2.00
N ASN A 47 14.31 14.51 -2.48
CA ASN A 47 14.37 15.75 -1.69
C ASN A 47 13.02 16.13 -1.05
N SER A 48 11.88 15.77 -1.68
CA SER A 48 10.55 15.98 -1.11
C SER A 48 10.30 15.19 0.18
N HIS A 49 11.00 14.08 0.39
CA HIS A 49 10.95 13.32 1.65
C HIS A 49 11.76 14.02 2.74
N ALA A 50 12.98 14.48 2.44
CA ALA A 50 13.82 15.21 3.40
C ALA A 50 13.10 16.46 3.95
N GLN A 51 12.41 17.19 3.07
CA GLN A 51 11.73 18.43 3.43
C GLN A 51 10.32 18.19 3.99
N HIS A 52 9.88 16.94 4.16
CA HIS A 52 8.49 16.65 4.50
C HIS A 52 8.09 17.25 5.85
N MET A 53 8.91 17.05 6.88
CA MET A 53 8.60 17.54 8.23
C MET A 53 8.51 19.07 8.27
N ASP A 54 9.48 19.75 7.65
CA ASP A 54 9.52 21.22 7.61
C ASP A 54 8.35 21.81 6.81
N ASN A 55 8.00 21.20 5.67
CA ASN A 55 6.97 21.74 4.78
C ASN A 55 5.54 21.48 5.27
N TRP A 56 5.31 20.37 5.99
CA TRP A 56 3.95 19.89 6.28
C TRP A 56 3.60 19.82 7.76
N HIS A 57 4.58 19.90 8.68
CA HIS A 57 4.37 19.73 10.11
C HIS A 57 4.91 20.91 10.95
N THR A 58 5.21 22.04 10.31
CA THR A 58 5.53 23.29 11.02
C THR A 58 4.23 24.00 11.48
N GLU A 59 4.20 24.45 12.73
CA GLU A 59 3.10 25.26 13.30
C GLU A 59 3.11 26.71 12.80
#